data_AF-A0A4E0R074-F1
#
_entry.id   AF-A0A4E0R074-F1
#
_cell.length_a   1.000
_cell.length_b   1.000
_cell.length_c   1.000
_cell.angle_alpha   90.00
_cell.angle_beta   90.00
_cell.angle_gamma   90.00
#
_symmetry.space_group_name_H-M   'P 1'
#
loop_
_entity.id
_entity.type
_entity.pdbx_description
1 polymer ?
#
loop_
_entity_poly.entity_id
_entity_poly.type
_entity_poly.pdbx_seq_one_letter_code
_entity_poly.pdbx_strand_id
1 'polypeptide(L)'
;MNILPKKRWHVRTKENIARVRKDEAEFEEKKLQDEFRSLIADQEARTEALRKHSRSSLGVPSGHTIEKHSVLLSDRSTSLIQGNKEYEAEKKSEKEAAEKSIGLLTYLGQSLVDSGGQKPWYDLHPKRLRKDEEEKLKTKEEWEAKKKLRADPLVQMNKVSEWFEKKREEKSMEEAKLLRRAESCIAAMPELFPNDISVPSKSQSKCMNSSLSMTSMVDSPGEDKKTKHKRKHKHRSHSHKSTQSSSCSSEEVISEHVQPTPGPSSAAIELAKRLSMDKLRAERLQRERKERERAALVLAKARGLSQAFAEPAQPVVPTDEREIPFNSAFNPELSAALAARRKRDREARRRPHH
;
A
#
# COMPACT_ATOMS: atom_id res chain seq x y z
N MET A 1 5.28 -42.26 -55.68
CA MET A 1 5.53 -41.66 -54.34
C MET A 1 6.74 -42.34 -53.70
N ASN A 2 7.68 -41.59 -53.11
CA ASN A 2 8.76 -42.20 -52.33
C ASN A 2 8.28 -42.54 -50.91
N ILE A 3 8.33 -43.81 -50.54
CA ILE A 3 7.91 -44.31 -49.22
C ILE A 3 9.07 -44.54 -48.25
N LEU A 4 10.33 -44.46 -48.70
CA LEU A 4 11.53 -44.72 -47.90
C LEU A 4 11.64 -43.80 -46.66
N PRO A 5 11.38 -42.48 -46.72
CA PRO A 5 11.43 -41.62 -45.54
C PRO A 5 10.44 -41.99 -44.43
N LYS A 6 9.41 -42.79 -44.74
CA LYS A 6 8.42 -43.30 -43.77
C LYS A 6 8.81 -44.64 -43.15
N LYS A 7 9.97 -45.22 -43.52
CA LYS A 7 10.45 -46.51 -42.99
C LYS A 7 11.49 -46.28 -41.89
N ARG A 8 11.28 -46.92 -40.73
CA ARG A 8 12.13 -46.76 -39.53
C ARG A 8 13.59 -47.20 -39.74
N TRP A 9 13.86 -48.06 -40.73
CA TRP A 9 15.21 -48.53 -41.10
C TRP A 9 15.93 -47.63 -42.11
N HIS A 10 15.29 -46.59 -42.66
CA HIS A 10 15.90 -45.81 -43.74
C HIS A 10 17.07 -44.96 -43.23
N VAL A 11 18.30 -45.27 -43.65
CA VAL A 11 19.56 -44.72 -43.12
C VAL A 11 19.61 -43.19 -43.09
N ARG A 12 18.97 -42.50 -44.05
CA ARG A 12 18.98 -41.03 -44.17
C ARG A 12 17.94 -40.32 -43.29
N THR A 13 17.15 -41.03 -42.48
CA THR A 13 16.26 -40.34 -41.51
C THR A 13 17.07 -39.72 -40.38
N LYS A 14 16.63 -38.56 -39.89
CA LYS A 14 17.32 -37.82 -38.81
C LYS A 14 17.55 -38.69 -37.57
N GLU A 15 16.58 -39.56 -37.24
CA GLU A 15 16.65 -40.50 -36.11
C GLU A 15 17.74 -41.57 -36.27
N ASN A 16 17.93 -42.12 -37.47
CA ASN A 16 18.93 -43.15 -37.71
C ASN A 16 20.34 -42.54 -37.74
N ILE A 17 20.50 -41.37 -38.37
CA ILE A 17 21.77 -40.64 -38.35
C ILE A 17 22.14 -40.24 -36.91
N ALA A 18 21.16 -39.83 -36.09
CA ALA A 18 21.39 -39.52 -34.68
C ALA A 18 21.80 -40.74 -33.84
N ARG A 19 21.24 -41.93 -34.12
CA ARG A 19 21.67 -43.18 -33.48
C ARG A 19 23.11 -43.54 -33.86
N VAL A 20 23.44 -43.54 -35.16
CA VAL A 20 24.81 -43.80 -35.63
C VAL A 20 25.83 -42.87 -34.97
N ARG A 21 25.55 -41.56 -34.90
CA ARG A 21 26.44 -40.60 -34.20
C ARG A 21 26.59 -40.85 -32.71
N LYS A 22 25.56 -41.39 -32.04
CA LYS A 22 25.64 -41.75 -30.63
C LYS A 22 26.52 -42.99 -30.43
N ASP A 23 26.37 -43.98 -31.31
CA ASP A 23 27.17 -45.20 -31.29
C ASP A 23 28.64 -44.91 -31.63
N GLU A 24 28.90 -44.01 -32.58
CA GLU A 24 30.23 -43.47 -32.92
C GLU A 24 30.86 -42.73 -31.73
N ALA A 25 30.14 -41.81 -31.08
CA ALA A 25 30.63 -41.07 -29.91
C ALA A 25 30.92 -42.01 -28.72
N GLU A 26 30.06 -42.98 -28.43
CA GLU A 26 30.30 -43.99 -27.39
C GLU A 26 31.51 -44.88 -27.68
N PHE A 27 31.84 -45.10 -28.95
CA PHE A 27 33.04 -45.84 -29.36
C PHE A 27 34.31 -45.00 -29.18
N GLU A 28 34.26 -43.71 -29.56
CA GLU A 28 35.35 -42.76 -29.33
C GLU A 28 35.63 -42.56 -27.83
N GLU A 29 34.60 -42.40 -26.99
CA GLU A 29 34.74 -42.29 -25.54
C GLU A 29 35.40 -43.55 -24.93
N LYS A 30 35.01 -44.75 -25.34
CA LYS A 30 35.64 -46.00 -24.88
C LYS A 30 37.10 -46.08 -25.29
N LYS A 31 37.42 -45.72 -26.53
CA LYS A 31 38.81 -45.69 -27.03
C LYS A 31 39.68 -44.72 -26.22
N LEU A 32 39.16 -43.53 -25.89
CA LEU A 32 39.84 -42.56 -25.03
C LEU A 32 40.01 -43.07 -23.58
N GLN A 33 39.03 -43.81 -23.04
CA GLN A 33 39.14 -44.45 -21.73
C GLN A 33 40.21 -45.54 -21.70
N ASP A 34 40.30 -46.37 -22.74
CA ASP A 34 41.32 -47.41 -22.87
C ASP A 34 42.73 -46.80 -23.06
N GLU A 35 42.86 -45.74 -23.86
CA GLU A 35 44.11 -44.96 -24.00
C GLU A 35 44.53 -44.31 -22.67
N PHE A 36 43.59 -43.69 -21.94
CA PHE A 36 43.87 -43.12 -20.62
C PHE A 36 44.27 -44.18 -19.60
N ARG A 37 43.62 -45.35 -19.64
CA ARG A 37 43.95 -46.51 -18.81
C ARG A 37 45.33 -47.08 -19.13
N SER A 38 45.72 -47.13 -20.40
CA SER A 38 47.08 -47.57 -20.78
C SER A 38 48.14 -46.56 -20.31
N LEU A 39 47.89 -45.25 -20.44
CA LEU A 39 48.80 -44.21 -19.94
C LEU A 39 48.99 -44.25 -18.42
N ILE A 40 47.92 -44.51 -17.65
CA ILE A 40 48.02 -44.75 -16.21
C ILE A 40 48.82 -46.02 -15.93
N ALA A 41 48.53 -47.14 -16.61
CA ALA A 41 49.25 -48.40 -16.41
C ALA A 41 50.76 -48.26 -16.72
N ASP A 42 51.13 -47.50 -17.75
CA ASP A 42 52.53 -47.20 -18.10
C ASP A 42 53.21 -46.33 -17.03
N GLN A 43 52.50 -45.32 -16.50
CA GLN A 43 53.00 -44.48 -15.41
C GLN A 43 53.19 -45.32 -14.13
N GLU A 44 52.18 -46.11 -13.76
CA GLU A 44 52.22 -47.01 -12.61
C GLU A 44 53.36 -48.01 -12.74
N ALA A 45 53.47 -48.73 -13.86
CA ALA A 45 54.55 -49.69 -14.15
C ALA A 45 55.94 -49.04 -14.05
N ARG A 46 56.11 -47.82 -14.59
CA ARG A 46 57.36 -47.07 -14.47
C ARG A 46 57.69 -46.71 -13.01
N THR A 47 56.72 -46.23 -12.25
CA THR A 47 56.94 -45.92 -10.81
C THR A 47 57.16 -47.17 -9.98
N GLU A 48 56.50 -48.28 -10.32
CA GLU A 48 56.66 -49.57 -9.65
C GLU A 48 58.03 -50.18 -9.95
N ALA A 49 58.54 -50.07 -11.18
CA ALA A 49 59.90 -50.46 -11.53
C ALA A 49 60.95 -49.68 -10.72
N LEU A 50 60.78 -48.37 -10.57
CA LEU A 50 61.64 -47.53 -9.72
C LEU A 50 61.55 -47.93 -8.23
N ARG A 51 60.33 -48.19 -7.73
CA ARG A 51 60.11 -48.69 -6.35
C ARG A 51 60.74 -50.06 -6.15
N LYS A 52 60.61 -50.99 -7.09
CA LYS A 52 61.24 -52.33 -7.07
C LYS A 52 62.76 -52.19 -7.01
N HIS A 53 63.35 -51.37 -7.89
CA HIS A 53 64.78 -51.11 -7.89
C HIS A 53 65.27 -50.49 -6.57
N SER A 54 64.54 -49.50 -6.03
CA SER A 54 64.83 -48.90 -4.72
C SER A 54 64.72 -49.89 -3.54
N ARG A 55 63.74 -50.79 -3.57
CA ARG A 55 63.60 -51.85 -2.54
C ARG A 55 64.73 -52.86 -2.63
N SER A 56 65.15 -53.23 -3.85
CA SER A 56 66.30 -54.10 -4.08
C SER A 56 67.61 -53.46 -3.59
N SER A 57 67.84 -52.18 -3.83
CA SER A 57 69.05 -51.49 -3.36
C SER A 57 69.07 -51.26 -1.84
N LEU A 58 67.91 -51.09 -1.22
CA LEU A 58 67.76 -50.96 0.24
C LEU A 58 67.65 -52.31 0.99
N GLY A 59 67.71 -53.45 0.27
CA GLY A 59 67.64 -54.79 0.87
C GLY A 59 66.31 -55.12 1.57
N VAL A 60 65.22 -54.39 1.29
CA VAL A 60 63.94 -54.53 2.02
C VAL A 60 63.11 -55.68 1.43
N PRO A 61 62.89 -56.79 2.16
CA PRO A 61 62.21 -57.96 1.62
C PRO A 61 60.76 -57.65 1.20
N SER A 62 60.32 -58.26 0.10
CA SER A 62 58.97 -58.11 -0.44
C SER A 62 57.96 -59.00 0.31
N GLY A 63 57.70 -58.68 1.59
CA GLY A 63 56.78 -59.49 2.39
C GLY A 63 56.51 -59.04 3.83
N HIS A 64 56.85 -57.81 4.22
CA HIS A 64 56.52 -57.29 5.56
C HIS A 64 55.37 -56.29 5.51
N THR A 65 54.29 -56.61 6.22
CA THR A 65 53.18 -55.70 6.52
C THR A 65 53.67 -54.65 7.51
N ILE A 66 54.08 -53.49 6.99
CA ILE A 66 54.56 -52.38 7.83
C ILE A 66 53.37 -51.81 8.59
N GLU A 67 53.29 -52.12 9.88
CA GLU A 67 52.32 -51.53 10.79
C GLU A 67 52.61 -50.02 10.97
N LYS A 68 51.74 -49.20 10.37
CA LYS A 68 51.21 -47.93 10.92
C LYS A 68 52.17 -46.95 11.64
N HIS A 69 53.44 -46.87 11.27
CA HIS A 69 54.36 -45.83 11.75
C HIS A 69 54.66 -44.72 10.71
N SER A 70 53.77 -44.51 9.74
CA SER A 70 53.81 -43.39 8.77
C SER A 70 52.81 -42.26 9.06
N VAL A 71 52.25 -42.20 10.28
CA VAL A 71 51.21 -41.21 10.65
C VAL A 71 51.74 -39.76 10.62
N LEU A 72 53.04 -39.54 10.83
CA LEU A 72 53.62 -38.19 10.93
C LEU A 72 53.76 -37.43 9.60
N LEU A 73 53.59 -38.09 8.44
CA LEU A 73 53.78 -37.48 7.11
C LEU A 73 52.51 -37.43 6.26
N SER A 74 51.48 -38.21 6.59
CA SER A 74 50.19 -38.20 5.87
C SER A 74 49.48 -36.84 5.99
N ASP A 75 49.40 -36.27 7.20
CA ASP A 75 48.64 -35.04 7.48
C ASP A 75 49.27 -33.75 6.91
N ARG A 76 50.53 -33.82 6.46
CA ARG A 76 51.23 -32.68 5.82
C ARG A 76 51.15 -32.69 4.29
N SER A 77 50.57 -33.74 3.70
CA SER A 77 50.50 -33.91 2.24
C SER A 77 49.17 -33.42 1.64
N THR A 78 48.05 -33.61 2.33
CA THR A 78 46.70 -33.33 1.79
C THR A 78 46.36 -31.84 1.72
N SER A 79 46.97 -31.03 2.57
CA SER A 79 46.79 -29.57 2.63
C SER A 79 47.72 -28.78 1.69
N LEU A 80 48.73 -29.41 1.09
CA LEU A 80 49.62 -28.80 0.10
C LEU A 80 49.29 -29.17 -1.36
N ILE A 81 48.38 -30.14 -1.57
CA ILE A 81 47.92 -30.57 -2.90
C ILE A 81 46.56 -29.91 -3.26
N GLN A 82 46.14 -28.88 -2.51
CA GLN A 82 45.25 -27.87 -3.09
C GLN A 82 46.13 -26.93 -3.92
N GLY A 83 46.32 -27.27 -5.20
CA GLY A 83 47.09 -26.47 -6.15
C GLY A 83 46.67 -25.01 -6.08
N ASN A 84 47.64 -24.08 -6.18
CA ASN A 84 47.36 -22.67 -5.97
C ASN A 84 46.25 -22.25 -6.96
N LYS A 85 45.08 -21.86 -6.42
CA LYS A 85 43.89 -21.55 -7.22
C LYS A 85 44.15 -20.38 -8.17
N GLU A 86 45.04 -19.48 -7.77
CA GLU A 86 45.53 -18.36 -8.58
C GLU A 86 46.34 -18.89 -9.77
N TYR A 87 47.24 -19.85 -9.57
CA TYR A 87 48.02 -20.48 -10.64
C TYR A 87 47.17 -21.30 -11.63
N GLU A 88 46.12 -21.97 -11.14
CA GLU A 88 45.16 -22.63 -12.04
C GLU A 88 44.30 -21.63 -12.81
N ALA A 89 43.93 -20.50 -12.21
CA ALA A 89 43.19 -19.43 -12.89
C ALA A 89 44.08 -18.72 -13.91
N GLU A 90 45.35 -18.45 -13.57
CA GLU A 90 46.38 -17.91 -14.44
C GLU A 90 46.58 -18.82 -15.66
N LYS A 91 46.83 -20.12 -15.46
CA LYS A 91 46.92 -21.09 -16.57
C LYS A 91 45.65 -21.24 -17.40
N LYS A 92 44.46 -21.01 -16.83
CA LYS A 92 43.21 -20.96 -17.60
C LYS A 92 43.16 -19.68 -18.43
N SER A 93 43.50 -18.53 -17.86
CA SER A 93 43.55 -17.25 -18.59
C SER A 93 44.65 -17.21 -19.66
N GLU A 94 45.80 -17.85 -19.44
CA GLU A 94 46.87 -18.04 -20.44
C GLU A 94 46.40 -18.91 -21.61
N LYS A 95 45.74 -20.04 -21.31
CA LYS A 95 45.14 -20.91 -22.34
C LYS A 95 44.07 -20.17 -23.13
N GLU A 96 43.15 -19.48 -22.45
CA GLU A 96 42.17 -18.64 -23.12
C GLU A 96 42.82 -17.53 -23.95
N ALA A 97 43.91 -16.92 -23.48
CA ALA A 97 44.62 -15.88 -24.24
C ALA A 97 45.35 -16.47 -25.47
N ALA A 98 45.92 -17.67 -25.35
CA ALA A 98 46.48 -18.41 -26.47
C ALA A 98 45.39 -18.83 -27.47
N GLU A 99 44.26 -19.36 -27.00
CA GLU A 99 43.11 -19.71 -27.83
C GLU A 99 42.47 -18.47 -28.49
N LYS A 100 42.41 -17.32 -27.80
CA LYS A 100 41.97 -16.03 -28.37
C LYS A 100 42.96 -15.51 -29.42
N SER A 101 44.26 -15.62 -29.19
CA SER A 101 45.30 -15.17 -30.14
C SER A 101 45.42 -16.07 -31.38
N ILE A 102 45.18 -17.38 -31.23
CA ILE A 102 45.02 -18.34 -32.32
C ILE A 102 43.68 -18.16 -33.05
N GLY A 103 42.68 -17.55 -32.40
CA GLY A 103 41.34 -17.34 -32.93
C GLY A 103 40.35 -18.50 -32.66
N LEU A 104 40.75 -19.49 -31.86
CA LEU A 104 39.93 -20.63 -31.46
C LEU A 104 38.76 -20.23 -30.55
N LEU A 105 39.02 -19.33 -29.59
CA LEU A 105 38.05 -18.83 -28.60
C LEU A 105 37.52 -17.43 -28.98
N THR A 106 37.98 -16.87 -30.10
CA THR A 106 37.51 -15.58 -30.63
C THR A 106 36.29 -15.81 -31.50
N TYR A 107 35.09 -15.54 -30.97
CA TYR A 107 33.85 -15.76 -31.72
C TYR A 107 33.77 -14.82 -32.93
N LEU A 108 33.21 -15.33 -34.03
CA LEU A 108 33.05 -14.58 -35.28
C LEU A 108 32.26 -13.28 -35.05
N GLY A 109 32.93 -12.13 -35.22
CA GLY A 109 32.39 -10.79 -34.97
C GLY A 109 32.85 -10.12 -33.68
N GLN A 110 33.53 -10.82 -32.78
CA GLN A 110 33.97 -10.27 -31.49
C GLN A 110 35.11 -9.24 -31.63
N SER A 111 36.03 -9.44 -32.58
CA SER A 111 37.12 -8.48 -32.87
C SER A 111 36.63 -7.12 -33.37
N LEU A 112 35.52 -7.06 -34.11
CA LEU A 112 34.94 -5.79 -34.58
C LEU A 112 34.43 -4.91 -33.45
N VAL A 113 34.01 -5.51 -32.33
CA VAL A 113 33.49 -4.78 -31.15
C VAL A 113 34.63 -4.42 -30.20
N ASP A 114 35.57 -5.33 -30.00
CA ASP A 114 36.60 -5.23 -28.96
C ASP A 114 37.84 -4.42 -29.41
N SER A 115 38.27 -4.56 -30.68
CA SER A 115 39.50 -3.91 -31.17
C SER A 115 39.37 -2.40 -31.41
N GLY A 116 38.17 -1.83 -31.35
CA GLY A 116 37.93 -0.41 -31.60
C GLY A 116 37.13 0.33 -30.53
N GLY A 117 36.39 -0.37 -29.65
CA GLY A 117 35.43 0.23 -28.69
C GLY A 117 34.27 1.01 -29.34
N GLN A 118 34.32 1.24 -30.65
CA GLN A 118 33.28 1.86 -31.46
C GLN A 118 32.22 0.81 -31.76
N LYS A 119 31.01 1.03 -31.24
CA LYS A 119 29.86 0.22 -31.64
C LYS A 119 29.65 0.36 -33.14
N PRO A 120 29.45 -0.74 -33.87
CA PRO A 120 29.24 -0.68 -35.31
C PRO A 120 28.00 0.17 -35.64
N TRP A 121 28.01 0.80 -36.81
CA TRP A 121 27.01 1.80 -37.21
C TRP A 121 25.56 1.28 -37.17
N TYR A 122 25.35 -0.04 -37.28
CA TYR A 122 24.04 -0.69 -37.18
C TYR A 122 23.53 -0.86 -35.74
N ASP A 123 24.42 -0.95 -34.73
CA ASP A 123 24.03 -0.96 -33.30
C ASP A 123 23.76 0.46 -32.76
N LEU A 124 24.26 1.48 -33.46
CA LEU A 124 24.05 2.88 -33.15
C LEU A 124 22.69 3.36 -33.68
N HIS A 125 21.61 2.91 -33.01
CA HIS A 125 20.28 3.50 -33.22
C HIS A 125 20.35 5.04 -33.15
N PRO A 126 19.66 5.77 -34.06
CA PRO A 126 19.68 7.22 -34.08
C PRO A 126 19.35 7.81 -32.71
N LYS A 127 20.17 8.73 -32.20
CA LYS A 127 20.12 9.24 -30.81
C LYS A 127 18.75 9.76 -30.34
N ARG A 128 17.83 10.06 -31.27
CA ARG A 128 16.43 10.41 -30.98
C ARG A 128 15.69 9.28 -30.25
N LEU A 129 15.85 8.02 -30.71
CA LEU A 129 15.09 6.86 -30.20
C LEU A 129 15.47 6.44 -28.78
N ARG A 130 16.69 6.75 -28.33
CA ARG A 130 17.17 6.44 -26.97
C ARG A 130 16.38 7.19 -25.89
N LYS A 131 16.03 8.44 -26.17
CA LYS A 131 15.26 9.29 -25.26
C LYS A 131 13.83 8.78 -25.11
N ASP A 132 13.24 8.36 -26.23
CA ASP A 132 11.90 7.77 -26.27
C ASP A 132 11.80 6.49 -25.41
N GLU A 133 12.82 5.62 -25.38
CA GLU A 133 12.80 4.40 -24.58
C GLU A 133 12.96 4.68 -23.07
N GLU A 134 13.83 5.60 -22.67
CA GLU A 134 13.98 5.98 -21.25
C GLU A 134 12.73 6.71 -20.72
N GLU A 135 12.08 7.54 -21.54
CA GLU A 135 10.83 8.21 -21.18
C GLU A 135 9.63 7.21 -21.19
N LYS A 136 9.61 6.21 -22.09
CA LYS A 136 8.65 5.08 -22.02
C LYS A 136 8.81 4.25 -20.75
N LEU A 137 10.04 3.98 -20.31
CA LEU A 137 10.29 3.25 -19.07
C LEU A 137 9.82 4.05 -17.84
N LYS A 138 10.18 5.33 -17.74
CA LYS A 138 9.72 6.22 -16.66
C LYS A 138 8.20 6.34 -16.62
N THR A 139 7.55 6.58 -17.76
CA THR A 139 6.08 6.65 -17.83
C THR A 139 5.39 5.32 -17.49
N LYS A 140 6.03 4.17 -17.79
CA LYS A 140 5.55 2.86 -17.37
C LYS A 140 5.71 2.62 -15.87
N GLU A 141 6.85 2.99 -15.29
CA GLU A 141 7.09 2.92 -13.84
C GLU A 141 6.12 3.82 -13.06
N GLU A 142 5.89 5.04 -13.53
CA GLU A 142 4.85 5.93 -13.01
C GLU A 142 3.44 5.33 -13.11
N TRP A 143 3.13 4.68 -14.23
CA TRP A 143 1.83 4.03 -14.43
C TRP A 143 1.65 2.85 -13.46
N GLU A 144 2.70 2.06 -13.23
CA GLU A 144 2.70 0.99 -12.24
C GLU A 144 2.62 1.52 -10.80
N ALA A 145 3.28 2.64 -10.48
CA ALA A 145 3.14 3.33 -9.20
C ALA A 145 1.71 3.84 -9.00
N LYS A 146 1.10 4.50 -10.00
CA LYS A 146 -0.30 4.95 -9.99
C LYS A 146 -1.27 3.76 -9.86
N LYS A 147 -0.97 2.61 -10.47
CA LYS A 147 -1.74 1.37 -10.33
C LYS A 147 -1.64 0.78 -8.92
N LYS A 148 -0.44 0.75 -8.31
CA LYS A 148 -0.20 0.32 -6.93
C LYS A 148 -0.94 1.23 -5.93
N LEU A 149 -0.79 2.55 -6.05
CA LEU A 149 -1.49 3.56 -5.22
C LEU A 149 -3.02 3.48 -5.33
N ARG A 150 -3.56 3.08 -6.48
CA ARG A 150 -5.01 2.85 -6.65
C ARG A 150 -5.48 1.52 -6.04
N ALA A 151 -4.61 0.51 -5.98
CA ALA A 151 -4.88 -0.79 -5.40
C ALA A 151 -4.66 -0.84 -3.87
N ASP A 152 -4.00 0.17 -3.29
CA ASP A 152 -3.79 0.30 -1.86
C ASP A 152 -5.11 0.63 -1.12
N PRO A 153 -5.56 -0.22 -0.16
CA PRO A 153 -6.74 0.06 0.63
C PRO A 153 -6.60 1.31 1.52
N LEU A 154 -5.39 1.66 1.97
CA LEU A 154 -5.16 2.81 2.85
C LEU A 154 -5.47 4.13 2.13
N VAL A 155 -5.14 4.22 0.84
CA VAL A 155 -5.50 5.36 -0.03
C VAL A 155 -7.02 5.47 -0.22
N GLN A 156 -7.76 4.37 -0.15
CA GLN A 156 -9.23 4.39 -0.21
C GLN A 156 -9.82 4.84 1.13
N MET A 157 -9.27 4.39 2.26
CA MET A 157 -9.68 4.83 3.60
C MET A 157 -9.44 6.33 3.80
N ASN A 158 -8.28 6.86 3.40
CA ASN A 158 -7.98 8.28 3.54
C ASN A 158 -8.96 9.17 2.75
N LYS A 159 -9.35 8.79 1.53
CA LYS A 159 -10.40 9.50 0.76
C LYS A 159 -11.76 9.51 1.44
N VAL A 160 -12.09 8.45 2.18
CA VAL A 160 -13.33 8.38 2.96
C VAL A 160 -13.24 9.32 4.17
N SER A 161 -12.11 9.38 4.86
CA SER A 161 -11.85 10.36 5.93
C SER A 161 -11.94 11.81 5.42
N GLU A 162 -11.24 12.15 4.33
CA GLU A 162 -11.31 13.46 3.67
C GLU A 162 -12.74 13.83 3.27
N TRP A 163 -13.55 12.86 2.81
CA TRP A 163 -14.95 13.08 2.48
C TRP A 163 -15.80 13.39 3.72
N PHE A 164 -15.57 12.71 4.85
CA PHE A 164 -16.24 13.00 6.12
C PHE A 164 -15.82 14.35 6.70
N GLU A 165 -14.54 14.71 6.61
CA GLU A 165 -14.00 16.01 7.03
C GLU A 165 -14.62 17.14 6.20
N LYS A 166 -14.59 17.03 4.87
CA LYS A 166 -15.27 17.98 3.99
C LYS A 166 -16.77 18.08 4.27
N LYS A 167 -17.46 16.98 4.57
CA LYS A 167 -18.88 17.02 4.96
C LYS A 167 -19.12 17.67 6.33
N ARG A 168 -18.13 17.66 7.23
CA ARG A 168 -18.16 18.37 8.51
C ARG A 168 -17.90 19.87 8.31
N GLU A 169 -16.99 20.22 7.42
CA GLU A 169 -16.70 21.61 7.02
C GLU A 169 -17.87 22.25 6.25
N GLU A 170 -18.51 21.53 5.33
CA GLU A 170 -19.71 22.01 4.65
C GLU A 170 -20.82 22.35 5.65
N LYS A 171 -21.04 21.50 6.66
CA LYS A 171 -22.00 21.76 7.75
C LYS A 171 -21.59 22.94 8.62
N SER A 172 -20.33 23.03 9.06
CA SER A 172 -19.89 24.17 9.88
C SER A 172 -19.93 25.49 9.11
N MET A 173 -19.71 25.46 7.78
CA MET A 173 -19.88 26.62 6.90
C MET A 173 -21.35 26.98 6.67
N GLU A 174 -22.26 26.01 6.61
CA GLU A 174 -23.71 26.26 6.60
C GLU A 174 -24.20 26.83 7.93
N GLU A 175 -23.77 26.28 9.06
CA GLU A 175 -24.03 26.80 10.41
C GLU A 175 -23.47 28.23 10.57
N ALA A 176 -22.24 28.49 10.12
CA ALA A 176 -21.64 29.83 10.15
C ALA A 176 -22.36 30.82 9.22
N LYS A 177 -22.86 30.38 8.05
CA LYS A 177 -23.73 31.21 7.19
C LYS A 177 -25.08 31.48 7.84
N LEU A 178 -25.66 30.51 8.55
CA LEU A 178 -26.90 30.67 9.29
C LEU A 178 -26.72 31.66 10.45
N LEU A 179 -25.63 31.55 11.21
CA LEU A 179 -25.26 32.49 12.26
C LEU A 179 -25.06 33.90 11.70
N ARG A 180 -24.26 34.08 10.64
CA ARG A 180 -24.11 35.39 9.97
C ARG A 180 -25.43 35.96 9.46
N ARG A 181 -26.34 35.11 8.97
CA ARG A 181 -27.69 35.55 8.56
C ARG A 181 -28.51 36.00 9.77
N ALA A 182 -28.50 35.25 10.87
CA ALA A 182 -29.16 35.62 12.11
C ALA A 182 -28.59 36.94 12.68
N GLU A 183 -27.26 37.07 12.77
CA GLU A 183 -26.55 38.30 13.14
C GLU A 183 -26.99 39.49 12.25
N SER A 184 -27.08 39.29 10.93
CA SER A 184 -27.54 40.35 10.01
C SER A 184 -29.01 40.73 10.21
N CYS A 185 -29.89 39.77 10.54
CA CYS A 185 -31.28 40.05 10.85
C CYS A 185 -31.44 40.80 12.18
N ILE A 186 -30.66 40.43 13.20
CA ILE A 186 -30.63 41.11 14.51
C ILE A 186 -30.11 42.54 14.34
N ALA A 187 -29.02 42.73 13.59
CA ALA A 187 -28.47 44.06 13.30
C ALA A 187 -29.42 44.94 12.46
N ALA A 188 -30.26 44.33 11.60
CA ALA A 188 -31.26 45.04 10.81
C ALA A 188 -32.54 45.41 11.61
N MET A 189 -32.73 44.87 12.82
CA MET A 189 -33.90 45.16 13.66
C MET A 189 -33.52 45.46 15.13
N PRO A 190 -32.79 46.56 15.41
CA PRO A 190 -32.23 46.82 16.75
C PRO A 190 -33.29 46.99 17.86
N GLU A 191 -34.48 47.50 17.52
CA GLU A 191 -35.53 47.82 18.49
C GLU A 191 -36.41 46.63 18.90
N LEU A 192 -36.27 45.46 18.26
CA LEU A 192 -37.06 44.26 18.61
C LEU A 192 -36.58 43.53 19.87
N PHE A 193 -35.34 43.78 20.29
CA PHE A 193 -34.73 43.16 21.47
C PHE A 193 -34.12 44.21 22.43
N PRO A 194 -34.92 45.13 23.00
CA PRO A 194 -34.43 46.25 23.80
C PRO A 194 -33.82 45.86 25.16
N ASN A 195 -33.86 44.58 25.54
CA ASN A 195 -33.34 44.04 26.81
C ASN A 195 -32.37 42.87 26.61
N ASP A 196 -31.86 42.62 25.40
CA ASP A 196 -30.85 41.57 25.21
C ASP A 196 -29.53 42.00 25.86
N ILE A 197 -29.14 41.26 26.90
CA ILE A 197 -27.95 41.55 27.72
C ILE A 197 -26.72 41.47 26.82
N SER A 198 -26.05 42.61 26.63
CA SER A 198 -24.78 42.72 25.90
C SER A 198 -23.73 41.76 26.48
N VAL A 199 -23.59 40.58 25.87
CA VAL A 199 -22.57 39.60 26.27
C VAL A 199 -21.20 40.24 26.01
N PRO A 200 -20.33 40.40 27.01
CA PRO A 200 -19.07 41.11 26.84
C PRO A 200 -18.18 40.36 25.84
N SER A 201 -17.95 40.98 24.69
CA SER A 201 -17.07 40.46 23.66
C SER A 201 -15.66 40.31 24.24
N LYS A 202 -15.11 39.09 24.13
CA LYS A 202 -13.86 38.72 24.77
C LYS A 202 -12.71 39.50 24.12
N SER A 203 -12.25 40.55 24.81
CA SER A 203 -11.12 41.37 24.37
C SER A 203 -9.88 40.50 24.15
N GLN A 204 -9.14 40.78 23.07
CA GLN A 204 -7.95 40.04 22.70
C GLN A 204 -6.82 40.27 23.73
N SER A 205 -6.74 39.42 24.74
CA SER A 205 -5.62 39.40 25.67
C SER A 205 -4.38 38.80 25.00
N LYS A 206 -3.54 39.65 24.41
CA LYS A 206 -2.15 39.33 24.06
C LYS A 206 -1.35 39.07 25.35
N CYS A 207 -0.99 37.81 25.61
CA CYS A 207 0.23 37.46 26.32
C CYS A 207 0.69 36.06 25.90
N MET A 208 2.00 35.85 25.84
CA MET A 208 2.60 34.66 25.25
C MET A 208 2.83 33.54 26.27
N ASN A 209 2.73 32.30 25.77
CA ASN A 209 3.58 31.15 26.05
C ASN A 209 4.27 31.07 27.42
N SER A 210 3.96 30.05 28.22
CA SER A 210 4.74 28.78 28.20
C SER A 210 4.56 27.97 29.49
N SER A 211 4.71 26.64 29.38
CA SER A 211 4.87 25.69 30.49
C SER A 211 3.60 25.48 31.38
N LEU A 212 3.31 24.30 31.95
CA LEU A 212 4.09 23.05 32.08
C LEU A 212 3.21 21.83 31.77
N SER A 213 3.75 20.92 30.95
CA SER A 213 3.56 19.48 31.14
C SER A 213 4.39 19.02 32.35
N MET A 214 3.84 18.21 33.27
CA MET A 214 4.67 17.45 34.21
C MET A 214 3.99 16.18 34.76
N THR A 215 4.48 15.03 34.29
CA THR A 215 4.88 13.86 35.08
C THR A 215 6.17 13.34 34.42
N SER A 216 7.21 12.85 35.08
CA SER A 216 7.51 12.65 36.51
C SER A 216 9.03 12.70 36.71
N MET A 217 9.52 13.04 37.92
CA MET A 217 10.58 12.29 38.65
C MET A 217 10.96 12.95 39.98
N VAL A 218 11.66 12.15 40.77
CA VAL A 218 11.94 12.12 42.21
C VAL A 218 12.69 13.29 42.88
N ASP A 219 12.60 13.23 44.22
CA ASP A 219 13.56 13.66 45.26
C ASP A 219 13.49 15.05 45.93
N SER A 220 13.87 15.00 47.22
CA SER A 220 13.72 16.04 48.26
C SER A 220 15.11 16.59 48.68
N PRO A 221 15.29 17.38 49.76
CA PRO A 221 14.39 18.28 50.51
C PRO A 221 14.92 19.74 50.58
N GLY A 222 14.16 20.70 51.15
CA GLY A 222 14.64 22.09 51.29
C GLY A 222 13.73 23.04 52.09
N GLU A 223 14.07 23.21 53.37
CA GLU A 223 13.55 24.04 54.47
C GLU A 223 12.75 25.35 54.23
N ASP A 224 11.73 25.52 55.11
CA ASP A 224 11.33 26.74 55.84
C ASP A 224 11.17 28.12 55.13
N LYS A 225 9.93 28.64 55.17
CA LYS A 225 9.54 29.62 56.22
C LYS A 225 8.03 29.87 56.36
N LYS A 226 7.62 30.13 57.60
CA LYS A 226 6.24 30.41 58.04
C LYS A 226 5.94 31.91 57.92
N THR A 227 4.73 32.29 57.49
CA THR A 227 3.98 33.41 58.10
C THR A 227 2.47 33.14 58.09
N LYS A 228 1.82 33.42 59.23
CA LYS A 228 0.36 33.36 59.40
C LYS A 228 -0.25 34.74 59.10
N HIS A 229 -1.57 34.80 58.90
CA HIS A 229 -2.56 35.79 59.43
C HIS A 229 -3.73 35.92 58.43
N LYS A 230 -4.99 36.15 58.79
CA LYS A 230 -5.81 35.97 60.01
C LYS A 230 -7.26 36.23 59.54
N ARG A 231 -8.22 35.44 60.04
CA ARG A 231 -9.66 35.46 59.68
C ARG A 231 -10.32 36.84 59.90
N LYS A 232 -11.38 37.16 59.13
CA LYS A 232 -12.60 37.80 59.67
C LYS A 232 -13.86 37.14 59.09
N HIS A 233 -14.89 37.04 59.93
CA HIS A 233 -16.21 36.46 59.67
C HIS A 233 -17.28 37.56 59.51
N LYS A 234 -18.54 37.14 59.28
CA LYS A 234 -19.86 37.82 59.41
C LYS A 234 -20.56 38.08 58.06
N HIS A 235 -21.89 37.92 57.90
CA HIS A 235 -22.93 37.34 58.77
C HIS A 235 -24.10 36.78 57.94
N ARG A 236 -25.13 36.28 58.64
CA ARG A 236 -26.27 35.46 58.20
C ARG A 236 -27.56 36.29 58.14
N SER A 237 -28.43 36.06 57.16
CA SER A 237 -29.84 36.46 57.17
C SER A 237 -30.73 35.34 56.62
N HIS A 238 -31.95 35.20 57.16
CA HIS A 238 -32.83 34.05 56.96
C HIS A 238 -34.20 34.47 56.41
N SER A 239 -34.88 33.50 55.78
CA SER A 239 -36.34 33.32 55.81
C SER A 239 -37.26 34.37 55.17
N HIS A 240 -38.03 33.92 54.16
CA HIS A 240 -39.50 33.88 54.29
C HIS A 240 -40.02 32.50 53.81
N LYS A 241 -41.15 32.06 54.36
CA LYS A 241 -41.81 30.77 54.05
C LYS A 241 -43.31 31.00 53.92
N SER A 242 -43.98 30.27 53.02
CA SER A 242 -45.43 30.11 53.03
C SER A 242 -45.83 28.63 52.91
N THR A 243 -46.72 28.26 53.82
CA THR A 243 -47.47 27.01 54.03
C THR A 243 -48.83 27.09 53.30
N GLN A 244 -49.76 26.12 53.21
CA GLN A 244 -49.88 24.65 53.40
C GLN A 244 -51.32 24.25 52.97
N SER A 245 -51.56 22.98 52.60
CA SER A 245 -52.76 22.16 52.91
C SER A 245 -52.66 20.81 52.15
N SER A 246 -52.62 19.59 52.74
CA SER A 246 -53.55 18.85 53.63
C SER A 246 -54.84 18.38 52.92
N SER A 247 -55.41 17.18 53.13
CA SER A 247 -55.09 15.98 53.95
C SER A 247 -55.11 14.72 53.04
N CYS A 248 -55.18 13.44 53.43
CA CYS A 248 -55.19 12.63 54.68
C CYS A 248 -54.45 11.30 54.37
N SER A 249 -53.93 10.44 55.27
CA SER A 249 -54.24 9.98 56.65
C SER A 249 -55.09 8.71 56.73
N SER A 250 -54.41 7.55 56.81
CA SER A 250 -54.79 6.36 57.59
C SER A 250 -53.50 5.69 58.08
N GLU A 251 -53.47 5.37 59.37
CA GLU A 251 -52.42 4.56 60.02
C GLU A 251 -52.81 3.06 59.89
N GLU A 252 -52.00 2.04 60.20
CA GLU A 252 -50.86 1.96 61.13
C GLU A 252 -49.93 0.75 60.80
N VAL A 253 -49.05 0.40 61.75
CA VAL A 253 -48.22 -0.82 61.88
C VAL A 253 -46.83 -0.84 61.20
N ILE A 254 -45.84 -0.94 62.08
CA ILE A 254 -44.40 -1.04 61.81
C ILE A 254 -44.03 -2.47 61.37
N SER A 255 -43.25 -2.61 60.29
CA SER A 255 -42.53 -3.86 59.99
C SER A 255 -41.24 -3.55 59.22
N GLU A 256 -40.12 -4.14 59.67
CA GLU A 256 -38.80 -3.93 59.09
C GLU A 256 -38.60 -4.76 57.80
N HIS A 257 -38.62 -4.12 56.62
CA HIS A 257 -37.94 -4.72 55.47
C HIS A 257 -37.45 -3.74 54.38
N VAL A 258 -36.12 -3.66 54.25
CA VAL A 258 -35.31 -3.40 53.05
C VAL A 258 -35.82 -2.33 52.05
N GLN A 259 -35.16 -1.17 52.08
CA GLN A 259 -35.10 -0.23 50.95
C GLN A 259 -34.29 -0.85 49.80
N PRO A 260 -34.84 -1.04 48.59
CA PRO A 260 -34.04 -1.41 47.43
C PRO A 260 -33.27 -0.17 46.93
N THR A 261 -31.96 -0.14 47.16
CA THR A 261 -31.08 0.89 46.60
C THR A 261 -31.04 0.75 45.07
N PRO A 262 -31.26 1.83 44.30
CA PRO A 262 -31.28 1.74 42.85
C PRO A 262 -29.87 1.54 42.30
N GLY A 263 -29.53 0.29 41.98
CA GLY A 263 -28.30 -0.05 41.29
C GLY A 263 -28.18 0.61 39.91
N PRO A 264 -26.96 0.73 39.35
CA PRO A 264 -26.71 1.46 38.09
C PRO A 264 -27.46 0.94 36.86
N SER A 265 -27.99 -0.29 36.90
CA SER A 265 -28.87 -0.85 35.87
C SER A 265 -30.22 -0.14 35.76
N SER A 266 -30.80 0.35 36.86
CA SER A 266 -32.12 0.99 36.87
C SER A 266 -32.09 2.34 36.12
N ALA A 267 -31.09 3.17 36.40
CA ALA A 267 -30.90 4.46 35.75
C ALA A 267 -30.68 4.32 34.22
N ALA A 268 -29.95 3.30 33.77
CA ALA A 268 -29.77 3.01 32.34
C ALA A 268 -31.10 2.66 31.64
N ILE A 269 -31.98 1.90 32.31
CA ILE A 269 -33.31 1.55 31.78
C ILE A 269 -34.21 2.78 31.70
N GLU A 270 -34.17 3.70 32.68
CA GLU A 270 -34.90 4.97 32.60
C GLU A 270 -34.40 5.88 31.48
N LEU A 271 -33.07 5.99 31.28
CA LEU A 271 -32.50 6.76 30.18
C LEU A 271 -32.91 6.18 28.82
N ALA A 272 -32.91 4.86 28.66
CA ALA A 272 -33.39 4.21 27.43
C ALA A 272 -34.88 4.52 27.15
N LYS A 273 -35.74 4.53 28.19
CA LYS A 273 -37.15 4.93 28.09
C LYS A 273 -37.30 6.41 27.68
N ARG A 274 -36.52 7.32 28.26
CA ARG A 274 -36.51 8.75 27.89
C ARG A 274 -36.10 8.95 26.43
N LEU A 275 -34.99 8.34 26.01
CA LEU A 275 -34.51 8.40 24.62
C LEU A 275 -35.52 7.80 23.62
N SER A 276 -36.28 6.78 24.01
CA SER A 276 -37.39 6.24 23.21
C SER A 276 -38.52 7.27 23.04
N MET A 277 -38.95 7.90 24.15
CA MET A 277 -39.96 8.97 24.12
C MET A 277 -39.51 10.18 23.32
N ASP A 278 -38.24 10.56 23.40
CA ASP A 278 -37.68 11.70 22.67
C ASP A 278 -37.60 11.45 21.16
N LYS A 279 -37.36 10.20 20.72
CA LYS A 279 -37.51 9.80 19.31
C LYS A 279 -38.95 10.00 18.82
N LEU A 280 -39.95 9.56 19.58
CA LEU A 280 -41.37 9.73 19.24
C LEU A 280 -41.78 11.21 19.20
N ARG A 281 -41.25 12.04 20.12
CA ARG A 281 -41.45 13.51 20.10
C ARG A 281 -40.80 14.15 18.87
N ALA A 282 -39.56 13.77 18.53
CA ALA A 282 -38.87 14.28 17.35
C ALA A 282 -39.59 13.88 16.05
N GLU A 283 -40.08 12.65 15.96
CA GLU A 283 -40.85 12.19 14.80
C GLU A 283 -42.19 12.95 14.69
N ARG A 284 -42.92 13.14 15.80
CA ARG A 284 -44.13 13.99 15.81
C ARG A 284 -43.82 15.40 15.30
N LEU A 285 -42.75 16.04 15.80
CA LEU A 285 -42.34 17.37 15.34
C LEU A 285 -41.97 17.38 13.85
N GLN A 286 -41.39 16.31 13.29
CA GLN A 286 -41.14 16.19 11.86
C GLN A 286 -42.43 16.05 11.04
N ARG A 287 -43.42 15.29 11.52
CA ARG A 287 -44.74 15.18 10.87
C ARG A 287 -45.45 16.54 10.88
N GLU A 288 -45.52 17.20 12.04
CA GLU A 288 -46.11 18.53 12.15
C GLU A 288 -45.36 19.59 11.30
N ARG A 289 -44.04 19.49 11.13
CA ARG A 289 -43.28 20.36 10.21
C ARG A 289 -43.66 20.09 8.76
N LYS A 290 -43.66 18.83 8.31
CA LYS A 290 -44.08 18.45 6.95
C LYS A 290 -45.52 18.84 6.63
N GLU A 291 -46.41 18.78 7.62
CA GLU A 291 -47.80 19.23 7.50
C GLU A 291 -47.90 20.76 7.45
N ARG A 292 -47.14 21.49 8.27
CA ARG A 292 -47.01 22.95 8.18
C ARG A 292 -46.42 23.40 6.83
N GLU A 293 -45.42 22.70 6.31
CA GLU A 293 -44.82 22.95 4.98
C GLU A 293 -45.84 22.72 3.86
N ARG A 294 -46.57 21.59 3.88
CA ARG A 294 -47.67 21.33 2.94
C ARG A 294 -48.77 22.38 3.02
N ALA A 295 -49.19 22.77 4.23
CA ALA A 295 -50.18 23.81 4.44
C ALA A 295 -49.68 25.18 3.93
N ALA A 296 -48.41 25.51 4.16
CA ALA A 296 -47.78 26.74 3.65
C ALA A 296 -47.73 26.76 2.12
N LEU A 297 -47.41 25.64 1.46
CA LEU A 297 -47.46 25.50 0.00
C LEU A 297 -48.88 25.65 -0.56
N VAL A 298 -49.88 25.06 0.10
CA VAL A 298 -51.30 25.22 -0.29
C VAL A 298 -51.75 26.68 -0.13
N LEU A 299 -51.39 27.34 0.98
CA LEU A 299 -51.70 28.76 1.20
C LEU A 299 -50.96 29.70 0.24
N ALA A 300 -49.71 29.41 -0.10
CA ALA A 300 -48.96 30.17 -1.10
C ALA A 300 -49.57 30.03 -2.50
N LYS A 301 -49.97 28.81 -2.88
CA LYS A 301 -50.69 28.53 -4.13
C LYS A 301 -52.05 29.24 -4.18
N ALA A 302 -52.81 29.23 -3.08
CA ALA A 302 -54.10 29.93 -2.97
C ALA A 302 -53.94 31.46 -3.05
N ARG A 303 -52.82 32.01 -2.57
CA ARG A 303 -52.47 33.44 -2.66
C ARG A 303 -51.85 33.85 -4.01
N GLY A 304 -51.80 32.96 -5.00
CA GLY A 304 -51.20 33.24 -6.31
C GLY A 304 -49.67 33.33 -6.31
N LEU A 305 -49.01 33.05 -5.19
CA LEU A 305 -47.54 33.09 -5.05
C LEU A 305 -46.84 31.84 -5.62
N SER A 306 -47.52 31.06 -6.44
CA SER A 306 -46.98 29.84 -7.06
C SER A 306 -45.80 30.11 -7.99
N GLN A 307 -45.70 31.30 -8.59
CA GLN A 307 -44.54 31.70 -9.39
C GLN A 307 -43.23 31.78 -8.56
N ALA A 308 -43.30 32.03 -7.25
CA ALA A 308 -42.12 32.02 -6.38
C ALA A 308 -41.61 30.60 -6.05
N PHE A 309 -42.38 29.56 -6.40
CA PHE A 309 -42.02 28.15 -6.26
C PHE A 309 -41.87 27.43 -7.61
N ALA A 310 -41.96 28.15 -8.74
CA ALA A 310 -41.49 27.61 -10.00
C ALA A 310 -39.99 27.35 -9.88
N GLU A 311 -39.52 26.14 -10.21
CA GLU A 311 -38.08 25.91 -10.36
C GLU A 311 -37.54 26.96 -11.34
N PRO A 312 -36.41 27.63 -11.01
CA PRO A 312 -35.85 28.63 -11.90
C PRO A 312 -35.62 27.96 -13.25
N ALA A 313 -36.20 28.52 -14.31
CA ALA A 313 -36.23 27.91 -15.63
C ALA A 313 -34.82 27.43 -15.98
N GLN A 314 -34.66 26.10 -16.07
CA GLN A 314 -33.36 25.45 -16.25
C GLN A 314 -32.66 26.17 -17.40
N PRO A 315 -31.44 26.72 -17.19
CA PRO A 315 -30.76 27.46 -18.24
C PRO A 315 -30.66 26.52 -19.44
N VAL A 316 -31.17 26.97 -20.60
CA VAL A 316 -31.14 26.18 -21.83
C VAL A 316 -29.69 26.07 -22.25
N VAL A 317 -29.01 25.06 -21.71
CA VAL A 317 -27.64 24.71 -22.08
C VAL A 317 -27.66 24.49 -23.59
N PRO A 318 -26.77 25.15 -24.37
CA PRO A 318 -26.63 24.86 -25.77
C PRO A 318 -26.08 23.44 -25.97
N THR A 319 -26.97 22.43 -25.90
CA THR A 319 -26.64 21.05 -26.27
C THR A 319 -26.34 21.03 -27.75
N ASP A 320 -25.06 20.80 -28.09
CA ASP A 320 -24.62 20.45 -29.44
C ASP A 320 -25.58 19.39 -29.99
N GLU A 321 -26.14 19.61 -31.19
CA GLU A 321 -27.15 18.73 -31.81
C GLU A 321 -26.66 17.27 -31.88
N ARG A 322 -25.34 17.08 -31.91
CA ARG A 322 -24.63 15.80 -31.95
C ARG A 322 -24.62 15.06 -30.61
N GLU A 323 -25.09 15.69 -29.54
CA GLU A 323 -25.26 15.11 -28.20
C GLU A 323 -26.70 14.69 -27.91
N ILE A 324 -27.65 15.09 -28.77
CA ILE A 324 -29.05 14.65 -28.69
C ILE A 324 -29.09 13.14 -28.97
N PRO A 325 -29.63 12.31 -28.06
CA PRO A 325 -29.70 10.88 -28.28
C PRO A 325 -30.68 10.56 -29.41
N PHE A 326 -30.28 9.64 -30.30
CA PHE A 326 -31.15 9.17 -31.38
C PHE A 326 -32.33 8.39 -30.77
N ASN A 327 -33.56 8.88 -30.99
CA ASN A 327 -34.78 8.27 -30.45
C ASN A 327 -35.17 7.01 -31.25
N SER A 328 -34.50 5.89 -30.99
CA SER A 328 -34.85 4.60 -31.56
C SER A 328 -36.04 3.97 -30.82
N ALA A 329 -37.22 4.03 -31.43
CA ALA A 329 -38.45 3.41 -30.91
C ALA A 329 -38.31 1.90 -30.62
N PHE A 330 -37.37 1.21 -31.29
CA PHE A 330 -37.25 -0.25 -31.22
C PHE A 330 -36.27 -0.77 -30.15
N ASN A 331 -35.29 0.03 -29.69
CA ASN A 331 -34.28 -0.37 -28.69
C ASN A 331 -33.59 0.86 -28.04
N PRO A 332 -34.24 1.58 -27.10
CA PRO A 332 -33.70 2.82 -26.54
C PRO A 332 -32.37 2.64 -25.81
N GLU A 333 -32.16 1.52 -25.13
CA GLU A 333 -30.94 1.23 -24.37
C GLU A 333 -29.69 1.11 -25.26
N LEU A 334 -29.82 0.46 -26.43
CA LEU A 334 -28.72 0.35 -27.39
C LEU A 334 -28.32 1.71 -27.95
N SER A 335 -29.28 2.59 -28.23
CA SER A 335 -29.00 3.95 -28.70
C SER A 335 -28.33 4.80 -27.62
N ALA A 336 -28.75 4.67 -26.36
CA ALA A 336 -28.08 5.32 -25.22
C ALA A 336 -26.63 4.81 -25.05
N ALA A 337 -26.41 3.50 -25.12
CA ALA A 337 -25.07 2.90 -25.02
C ALA A 337 -24.13 3.33 -26.17
N LEU A 338 -24.64 3.40 -27.41
CA LEU A 338 -23.89 3.89 -28.57
C LEU A 338 -23.59 5.39 -28.48
N ALA A 339 -24.52 6.21 -28.00
CA ALA A 339 -24.29 7.63 -27.74
C ALA A 339 -23.19 7.83 -26.68
N ALA A 340 -23.25 7.11 -25.56
CA ALA A 340 -22.23 7.15 -24.51
C ALA A 340 -20.85 6.67 -24.99
N ARG A 341 -20.78 5.71 -25.92
CA ARG A 341 -19.52 5.32 -26.58
C ARG A 341 -18.95 6.44 -27.44
N ARG A 342 -19.78 7.08 -28.28
CA ARG A 342 -19.36 8.21 -29.13
C ARG A 342 -18.86 9.41 -28.31
N LYS A 343 -19.47 9.71 -27.15
CA LYS A 343 -18.99 10.76 -26.23
C LYS A 343 -17.59 10.43 -25.70
N ARG A 344 -17.36 9.20 -25.19
CA ARG A 344 -16.03 8.74 -24.72
C ARG A 344 -14.96 8.81 -25.81
N ASP A 345 -15.27 8.37 -27.03
CA ASP A 345 -14.33 8.43 -28.15
C ASP A 345 -13.96 9.88 -28.53
N ARG A 346 -14.90 10.83 -28.39
CA ARG A 346 -14.68 12.27 -28.58
C ARG A 346 -13.86 12.90 -27.45
N GLU A 347 -14.17 12.56 -26.20
CA GLU A 347 -13.40 13.01 -25.02
C GLU A 347 -11.95 12.52 -25.05
N ALA A 348 -11.72 11.28 -25.49
CA ALA A 348 -10.39 10.74 -25.70
C ALA A 348 -9.58 11.55 -26.73
N ARG A 349 -10.22 11.96 -27.85
CA ARG A 349 -9.61 12.83 -28.88
C ARG A 349 -9.47 14.30 -28.45
N ARG A 350 -10.24 14.75 -27.46
CA ARG A 350 -10.18 16.12 -26.92
C ARG A 350 -9.12 16.32 -25.85
N ARG A 351 -8.42 15.26 -25.41
CA ARG A 351 -7.27 15.41 -24.51
C ARG A 351 -6.19 16.21 -25.22
N PRO A 352 -5.78 17.38 -24.72
CA PRO A 352 -4.65 18.09 -25.31
C PRO A 352 -3.40 17.20 -25.19
N HIS A 353 -2.61 17.15 -26.26
CA HIS A 353 -1.20 16.75 -26.12
C HIS A 353 -0.56 17.76 -25.16
N HIS A 354 -0.05 17.27 -24.04
CA HIS A 354 0.63 18.06 -23.03
C HIS A 354 1.85 17.31 -22.50
#